data_AF-A0AAU5A0H3-F1
#
_entry.id   AF-A0AAU5A0H3-F1
#
_cell.length_a   1.000
_cell.length_b   1.000
_cell.length_c   1.000
_cell.angle_alpha   90.00
_cell.angle_beta   90.00
_cell.angle_gamma   90.00
#
_symmetry.space_group_name_H-M   'P 1'
#
loop_
_entity.id
_entity.type
_entity.pdbx_description
1 polymer ?
#
loop_
_entity_poly.entity_id
_entity_poly.type
_entity_poly.pdbx_seq_one_letter_code
_entity_poly.pdbx_strand_id
1 'polypeptide(L)'
;MTARVDETGCGRCFDAGEVGLLRTPDIPVPADLARRVAQKHPSHWDDQPAIIRRVLPQLVVILAEGEHESDLMARGLAAAGWPQWPGGQAQAVAGFLDAWWTRTLRTKSPPIPASEVFESCVTAGSSVAPWLARWETEEGPIARRHLDESVHRWREELDSGDSPFSWWWGTEAEGRAAWQEVTLWLAGRGQ
;
A
#
# COMPACT_ATOMS: atom_id res chain seq x y z
N MET A 1 -19.18 -7.51 -3.91
CA MET A 1 -18.15 -7.77 -4.95
C MET A 1 -17.57 -9.14 -4.68
N THR A 2 -17.35 -9.97 -5.71
CA THR A 2 -16.89 -11.36 -5.59
C THR A 2 -15.76 -11.66 -6.55
N ALA A 3 -14.98 -12.71 -6.26
CA ALA A 3 -14.22 -13.40 -7.27
C ALA A 3 -15.13 -13.91 -8.40
N ARG A 4 -14.56 -14.25 -9.55
CA ARG A 4 -15.31 -14.95 -10.60
C ARG A 4 -15.79 -16.30 -10.09
N VAL A 5 -16.95 -16.77 -10.56
CA VAL A 5 -17.56 -18.03 -10.10
C VAL A 5 -16.65 -19.25 -10.35
N ASP A 6 -15.83 -19.16 -11.40
CA ASP A 6 -14.85 -20.15 -11.83
C ASP A 6 -13.42 -19.88 -11.34
N GLU A 7 -13.21 -18.89 -10.46
CA GLU A 7 -11.90 -18.66 -9.85
C GLU A 7 -11.40 -19.93 -9.14
N THR A 8 -10.18 -20.33 -9.49
CA THR A 8 -9.53 -21.51 -8.94
C THR A 8 -8.35 -21.19 -8.03
N GLY A 9 -7.82 -19.97 -8.10
CA GLY A 9 -6.54 -19.62 -7.53
C GLY A 9 -5.39 -20.44 -8.15
N CYS A 10 -4.20 -20.39 -7.55
CA CYS A 10 -3.04 -21.12 -8.08
C CYS A 10 -3.07 -22.65 -7.84
N GLY A 11 -4.10 -23.15 -7.14
CA GLY A 11 -4.23 -24.57 -6.77
C GLY A 11 -3.22 -25.08 -5.72
N ARG A 12 -2.43 -24.19 -5.10
CA ARG A 12 -1.39 -24.56 -4.11
C ARG A 12 -1.41 -23.74 -2.84
N CYS A 13 -1.62 -22.43 -2.95
CA CYS A 13 -1.49 -21.50 -1.83
C CYS A 13 -2.77 -21.30 -1.02
N PHE A 14 -3.92 -21.73 -1.57
CA PHE A 14 -5.23 -21.60 -0.96
C PHE A 14 -6.00 -22.90 -1.16
N ASP A 15 -6.70 -23.33 -0.12
CA ASP A 15 -7.58 -24.49 -0.22
C ASP A 15 -8.91 -24.14 -0.92
N ALA A 16 -9.67 -25.18 -1.28
CA ALA A 16 -10.95 -25.01 -1.98
C ALA A 16 -12.00 -24.25 -1.15
N GLY A 17 -11.93 -24.33 0.18
CA GLY A 17 -12.79 -23.60 1.10
C GLY A 17 -12.47 -22.11 1.09
N GLU A 18 -11.19 -21.75 1.20
CA GLU A 18 -10.72 -20.37 1.11
C GLU A 18 -11.08 -19.71 -0.22
N VAL A 19 -10.84 -20.39 -1.35
CA VAL A 19 -11.26 -19.91 -2.67
C VAL A 19 -12.79 -19.85 -2.76
N GLY A 20 -13.51 -20.76 -2.11
CA GLY A 20 -14.97 -20.70 -1.94
C GLY A 20 -15.43 -19.43 -1.23
N LEU A 21 -14.73 -19.00 -0.18
CA LEU A 21 -15.06 -17.76 0.54
C LEU A 21 -14.89 -16.52 -0.34
N LEU A 22 -13.85 -16.49 -1.18
CA LEU A 22 -13.59 -15.38 -2.11
C LEU A 22 -14.67 -15.28 -3.20
N ARG A 23 -15.23 -16.42 -3.63
CA ARG A 23 -16.33 -16.49 -4.60
C ARG A 23 -17.69 -16.14 -4.03
N THR A 24 -17.86 -16.30 -2.72
CA THR A 24 -19.17 -16.10 -2.07
C THR A 24 -19.41 -14.60 -1.81
N PRO A 25 -20.50 -14.02 -2.32
CA PRO A 25 -20.87 -12.62 -2.04
C PRO A 25 -21.33 -12.45 -0.60
N ASP A 26 -21.21 -11.22 -0.10
CA ASP A 26 -21.83 -10.73 1.13
C ASP A 26 -21.48 -11.49 2.42
N ILE A 27 -20.47 -12.36 2.38
CA ILE A 27 -19.86 -12.94 3.57
C ILE A 27 -18.58 -12.18 3.94
N PRO A 28 -18.28 -12.00 5.24
CA PRO A 28 -17.00 -11.47 5.66
C PRO A 28 -15.84 -12.34 5.19
N VAL A 29 -14.76 -11.73 4.70
CA VAL A 29 -13.51 -12.42 4.43
C VAL A 29 -12.67 -12.39 5.71
N PRO A 30 -12.18 -13.54 6.21
CA PRO A 30 -11.29 -13.56 7.36
C PRO A 30 -10.05 -12.67 7.14
N ALA A 31 -9.60 -11.96 8.18
CA ALA A 31 -8.48 -11.03 8.09
C ALA A 31 -7.20 -11.70 7.55
N ASP A 32 -6.84 -12.87 8.07
CA ASP A 32 -5.67 -13.62 7.60
C ASP A 32 -5.78 -14.01 6.11
N LEU A 33 -6.98 -14.37 5.64
CA LEU A 33 -7.20 -14.66 4.22
C LEU A 33 -7.03 -13.40 3.38
N ALA A 34 -7.61 -12.27 3.78
CA ALA A 34 -7.46 -11.00 3.07
C ALA A 34 -5.99 -10.56 2.96
N ARG A 35 -5.24 -10.66 4.07
CA ARG A 35 -3.79 -10.38 4.12
C ARG A 35 -3.04 -11.27 3.14
N ARG A 36 -3.16 -12.59 3.28
CA ARG A 36 -2.45 -13.55 2.41
C ARG A 36 -2.82 -13.35 0.94
N VAL A 37 -4.08 -13.05 0.64
CA VAL A 37 -4.52 -12.79 -0.73
C VAL A 37 -3.80 -11.58 -1.34
N ALA A 38 -3.74 -10.46 -0.61
CA ALA A 38 -3.12 -9.23 -1.08
C ALA A 38 -1.60 -9.36 -1.28
N GLN A 39 -0.93 -10.19 -0.48
CA GLN A 39 0.52 -10.42 -0.57
C GLN A 39 0.94 -11.33 -1.74
N LYS A 40 0.00 -12.02 -2.41
CA LYS A 40 0.35 -12.93 -3.51
C LYS A 40 0.56 -12.20 -4.83
N HIS A 41 1.51 -12.73 -5.60
CA HIS A 41 1.76 -12.28 -6.96
C HIS A 41 0.50 -12.41 -7.83
N PRO A 42 0.21 -11.47 -8.76
CA PRO A 42 -0.99 -11.48 -9.59
C PRO A 42 -1.32 -12.82 -10.25
N SER A 43 -0.29 -13.54 -10.71
CA SER A 43 -0.42 -14.84 -11.37
C SER A 43 -0.98 -15.97 -10.48
N HIS A 44 -1.27 -15.69 -9.20
CA HIS A 44 -1.96 -16.64 -8.32
C HIS A 44 -3.48 -16.64 -8.53
N TRP A 45 -4.00 -15.70 -9.31
CA TRP A 45 -5.43 -15.46 -9.48
C TRP A 45 -5.78 -15.43 -10.96
N ASP A 46 -6.95 -15.97 -11.29
CA ASP A 46 -7.49 -15.90 -12.65
C ASP A 46 -7.94 -14.46 -12.99
N ASP A 47 -8.45 -13.73 -11.99
CA ASP A 47 -8.79 -12.29 -12.07
C ASP A 47 -8.33 -11.55 -10.81
N GLN A 48 -7.04 -11.20 -10.75
CA GLN A 48 -6.48 -10.47 -9.60
C GLN A 48 -7.26 -9.17 -9.28
N PRO A 49 -7.63 -8.30 -10.24
CA PRO A 49 -8.42 -7.11 -9.92
C PRO A 49 -9.75 -7.41 -9.21
N ALA A 50 -10.48 -8.46 -9.62
CA ALA A 50 -11.69 -8.87 -8.92
C ALA A 50 -11.40 -9.38 -7.50
N ILE A 51 -10.34 -10.16 -7.33
CA ILE A 51 -9.90 -10.70 -6.03
C ILE A 51 -9.49 -9.60 -5.06
N ILE A 52 -8.69 -8.63 -5.49
CA ILE A 52 -8.24 -7.55 -4.62
C ILE A 52 -9.43 -6.67 -4.21
N ARG A 53 -10.36 -6.37 -5.13
CA ARG A 53 -11.61 -5.68 -4.76
C ARG A 53 -12.46 -6.47 -3.76
N ARG A 54 -12.47 -7.81 -3.84
CA ARG A 54 -13.21 -8.68 -2.91
C ARG A 54 -12.69 -8.57 -1.48
N VAL A 55 -11.37 -8.50 -1.31
CA VAL A 55 -10.72 -8.45 0.01
C VAL A 55 -10.50 -7.03 0.52
N LEU A 56 -10.63 -6.02 -0.35
CA LEU A 56 -10.35 -4.62 -0.04
C LEU A 56 -11.00 -4.12 1.26
N PRO A 57 -12.29 -4.38 1.57
CA PRO A 57 -12.88 -3.90 2.82
C PRO A 57 -12.19 -4.40 4.08
N GLN A 58 -11.69 -5.65 4.06
CA GLN A 58 -10.93 -6.21 5.17
C GLN A 58 -9.47 -5.75 5.12
N LEU A 59 -8.90 -5.60 3.93
CA LEU A 59 -7.53 -5.14 3.72
C LEU A 59 -7.31 -3.72 4.28
N VAL A 60 -8.26 -2.80 4.09
CA VAL A 60 -8.16 -1.44 4.64
C VAL A 60 -8.16 -1.43 6.16
N VAL A 61 -8.88 -2.35 6.81
CA VAL A 61 -8.89 -2.50 8.27
C VAL A 61 -7.53 -3.00 8.74
N ILE A 62 -7.01 -4.06 8.12
CA ILE A 62 -5.69 -4.64 8.43
C ILE A 62 -4.58 -3.59 8.33
N LEU A 63 -4.56 -2.81 7.24
CA LEU A 63 -3.59 -1.73 7.03
C LEU A 63 -3.74 -0.61 8.09
N ALA A 64 -4.97 -0.22 8.43
CA ALA A 64 -5.21 0.83 9.40
C ALA A 64 -4.89 0.42 10.85
N GLU A 65 -5.04 -0.87 11.18
CA GLU A 65 -4.76 -1.42 12.52
C GLU A 65 -3.29 -1.72 12.76
N GLY A 66 -2.49 -1.75 11.70
CA GLY A 66 -1.04 -1.77 11.81
C GLY A 66 -0.38 -3.11 11.57
N GLU A 67 -0.95 -3.95 10.72
CA GLU A 67 -0.34 -5.23 10.35
C GLU A 67 1.02 -5.02 9.68
N HIS A 68 1.96 -5.92 9.99
CA HIS A 68 3.27 -5.96 9.35
C HIS A 68 3.17 -6.20 7.83
N GLU A 69 4.23 -5.84 7.10
CA GLU A 69 4.32 -6.02 5.63
C GLU A 69 3.22 -5.26 4.86
N SER A 70 2.86 -4.07 5.34
CA SER A 70 1.83 -3.21 4.74
C SER A 70 2.16 -2.79 3.31
N ASP A 71 3.46 -2.67 3.00
CA ASP A 71 4.02 -2.38 1.68
C ASP A 71 3.86 -3.55 0.71
N LEU A 72 4.05 -4.79 1.17
CA LEU A 72 3.77 -6.00 0.39
C LEU A 72 2.27 -6.13 0.08
N MET A 73 1.40 -5.81 1.05
CA MET A 73 -0.05 -5.73 0.82
C MET A 73 -0.42 -4.61 -0.16
N ALA A 74 0.21 -3.44 -0.04
CA ALA A 74 0.03 -2.30 -0.93
C ALA A 74 0.44 -2.61 -2.38
N ARG A 75 1.48 -3.43 -2.58
CA ARG A 75 1.86 -3.95 -3.90
C ARG A 75 0.71 -4.71 -4.56
N GLY A 76 -0.03 -5.52 -3.81
CA GLY A 76 -1.21 -6.23 -4.33
C GLY A 76 -2.26 -5.28 -4.89
N LEU A 77 -2.47 -4.16 -4.21
CA LEU A 77 -3.39 -3.10 -4.64
C LEU A 77 -2.89 -2.39 -5.91
N ALA A 78 -1.61 -2.03 -5.97
CA ALA A 78 -0.99 -1.45 -7.16
C ALA A 78 -1.09 -2.39 -8.37
N ALA A 79 -0.78 -3.67 -8.16
CA ALA A 79 -0.81 -4.67 -9.21
C ALA A 79 -2.21 -4.93 -9.77
N ALA A 80 -3.24 -4.73 -8.94
CA ALA A 80 -4.63 -4.83 -9.35
C ALA A 80 -5.13 -3.63 -10.20
N GLY A 81 -4.28 -2.62 -10.45
CA GLY A 81 -4.62 -1.46 -11.26
C GLY A 81 -5.77 -0.66 -10.68
N TRP A 82 -5.76 -0.43 -9.36
CA TRP A 82 -6.86 0.26 -8.68
C TRP A 82 -7.20 1.66 -9.24
N PRO A 83 -6.25 2.47 -9.76
CA PRO A 83 -6.62 3.76 -10.34
C PRO A 83 -7.49 3.64 -11.59
N GLN A 84 -7.47 2.48 -12.26
CA GLN A 84 -8.28 2.21 -13.46
C GLN A 84 -9.63 1.56 -13.15
N TRP A 85 -9.97 1.36 -11.87
CA TRP A 85 -11.26 0.81 -11.46
C TRP A 85 -12.41 1.82 -11.68
N PRO A 86 -13.68 1.36 -11.67
CA PRO A 86 -14.83 2.26 -11.74
C PRO A 86 -14.74 3.40 -10.71
N GLY A 87 -15.12 4.61 -11.12
CA GLY A 87 -14.77 5.86 -10.41
C GLY A 87 -15.03 5.85 -8.89
N GLY A 88 -16.19 5.37 -8.45
CA GLY A 88 -16.50 5.29 -7.01
C GLY A 88 -15.57 4.37 -6.21
N GLN A 89 -15.05 3.30 -6.84
CA GLN A 89 -14.11 2.38 -6.20
C GLN A 89 -12.70 2.96 -6.15
N ALA A 90 -12.22 3.53 -7.26
CA ALA A 90 -10.93 4.19 -7.29
C ALA A 90 -10.87 5.38 -6.31
N GLN A 91 -11.94 6.18 -6.24
CA GLN A 91 -12.06 7.27 -5.28
C GLN A 91 -12.04 6.79 -3.82
N ALA A 92 -12.70 5.66 -3.52
CA ALA A 92 -12.69 5.09 -2.17
C ALA A 92 -11.28 4.65 -1.76
N VAL A 93 -10.52 4.03 -2.67
CA VAL A 93 -9.12 3.65 -2.41
C VAL A 93 -8.24 4.88 -2.21
N ALA A 94 -8.33 5.88 -3.11
CA ALA A 94 -7.57 7.12 -2.98
C ALA A 94 -7.88 7.84 -1.66
N GLY A 95 -9.16 7.93 -1.29
CA GLY A 95 -9.60 8.54 -0.04
C GLY A 95 -9.11 7.78 1.19
N PHE A 96 -9.07 6.44 1.15
CA PHE A 96 -8.47 5.64 2.21
C PHE A 96 -6.98 5.94 2.37
N LEU A 97 -6.21 5.92 1.28
CA LEU A 97 -4.76 6.16 1.34
C LEU A 97 -4.43 7.57 1.87
N ASP A 98 -5.16 8.61 1.40
CA ASP A 98 -5.00 9.97 1.93
C ASP A 98 -5.37 10.08 3.41
N ALA A 99 -6.47 9.47 3.83
CA ALA A 99 -6.89 9.48 5.23
C ALA A 99 -5.92 8.71 6.14
N TRP A 100 -5.44 7.56 5.69
CA TRP A 100 -4.45 6.75 6.41
C TRP A 100 -3.15 7.53 6.59
N TRP A 101 -2.63 8.10 5.50
CA TRP A 101 -1.41 8.89 5.54
C TRP A 101 -1.54 10.14 6.44
N THR A 102 -2.61 10.90 6.27
CA THR A 102 -2.90 12.09 7.10
C THR A 102 -3.03 11.74 8.58
N ARG A 103 -3.71 10.63 8.90
CA ARG A 103 -3.85 10.15 10.28
C ARG A 103 -2.49 9.79 10.88
N THR A 104 -1.64 9.11 10.11
CA THR A 104 -0.29 8.73 10.55
C THR A 104 0.54 9.95 10.91
N LEU A 105 0.56 10.96 10.03
CA LEU A 105 1.29 12.22 10.26
C LEU A 105 0.83 13.00 11.50
N ARG A 106 -0.44 12.84 11.90
CA ARG A 106 -1.03 13.53 13.06
C ARG A 106 -0.99 12.72 14.34
N THR A 107 -0.67 11.43 14.27
CA THR A 107 -0.67 10.54 15.44
C THR A 107 0.75 10.45 16.01
N LYS A 108 0.93 10.70 17.32
CA LYS A 108 2.25 10.65 17.96
C LYS A 108 2.86 9.23 17.92
N SER A 109 2.07 8.18 18.04
CA SER A 109 2.60 6.81 17.96
C SER A 109 1.64 6.01 17.09
N PRO A 110 1.75 6.15 15.76
CA PRO A 110 0.92 5.39 14.84
C PRO A 110 1.25 3.89 14.95
N PRO A 111 0.30 2.99 14.64
CA PRO A 111 0.54 1.55 14.69
C PRO A 111 1.69 1.08 13.78
N ILE A 112 1.85 1.73 12.62
CA ILE A 112 2.96 1.53 11.68
C ILE A 112 3.79 2.83 11.63
N PRO A 113 5.13 2.75 11.64
CA PRO A 113 5.99 3.92 11.46
C PRO A 113 5.65 4.74 10.21
N ALA A 114 5.80 6.07 10.28
CA ALA A 114 5.43 6.95 9.17
C ALA A 114 6.17 6.63 7.86
N SER A 115 7.44 6.20 7.93
CA SER A 115 8.20 5.75 6.75
C SER A 115 7.54 4.55 6.05
N GLU A 116 7.09 3.55 6.82
CA GLU A 116 6.48 2.34 6.26
C GLU A 116 5.09 2.63 5.69
N VAL A 117 4.30 3.51 6.33
CA VAL A 117 3.02 3.97 5.75
C VAL A 117 3.27 4.77 4.46
N PHE A 118 4.28 5.64 4.45
CA PHE A 118 4.67 6.40 3.26
C PHE A 118 5.06 5.44 2.12
N GLU A 119 5.98 4.50 2.37
CA GLU A 119 6.38 3.46 1.40
C GLU A 119 5.18 2.65 0.89
N SER A 120 4.23 2.31 1.77
CA SER A 120 3.00 1.61 1.40
C SER A 120 2.10 2.46 0.49
N CYS A 121 1.88 3.74 0.81
CA CYS A 121 1.07 4.65 0.00
C CYS A 121 1.72 4.90 -1.37
N VAL A 122 3.04 5.09 -1.38
CA VAL A 122 3.84 5.22 -2.60
C VAL A 122 3.74 3.98 -3.47
N THR A 123 3.91 2.80 -2.88
CA THR A 123 3.82 1.52 -3.58
C THR A 123 2.43 1.31 -4.15
N ALA A 124 1.38 1.53 -3.35
CA ALA A 124 -0.01 1.39 -3.79
C ALA A 124 -0.35 2.35 -4.94
N GLY A 125 0.08 3.61 -4.84
CA GLY A 125 -0.23 4.65 -5.83
C GLY A 125 0.72 4.74 -7.01
N SER A 126 1.83 4.00 -7.00
CA SER A 126 2.94 4.11 -7.95
C SER A 126 3.40 5.56 -8.16
N SER A 127 3.39 6.37 -7.10
CA SER A 127 3.74 7.81 -7.14
C SER A 127 4.09 8.32 -5.74
N VAL A 128 5.05 9.25 -5.63
CA VAL A 128 5.42 9.90 -4.35
C VAL A 128 4.79 11.28 -4.17
N ALA A 129 4.57 12.01 -5.27
CA ALA A 129 4.10 13.40 -5.26
C ALA A 129 2.91 13.70 -4.32
N PRO A 130 1.78 12.95 -4.35
CA PRO A 130 0.63 13.28 -3.50
C PRO A 130 0.96 13.13 -1.99
N TRP A 131 1.83 12.19 -1.65
CA TRP A 131 2.17 11.89 -0.26
C TRP A 131 3.18 12.89 0.30
N LEU A 132 4.15 13.31 -0.53
CA LEU A 132 5.08 14.39 -0.21
C LEU A 132 4.35 15.74 -0.05
N ALA A 133 3.41 16.05 -0.96
CA ALA A 133 2.58 17.25 -0.86
C ALA A 133 1.75 17.26 0.43
N ARG A 134 1.19 16.12 0.84
CA ARG A 134 0.51 16.02 2.14
C ARG A 134 1.48 16.27 3.30
N TRP A 135 2.67 15.67 3.27
CA TRP A 135 3.68 15.86 4.31
C TRP A 135 4.15 17.33 4.40
N GLU A 136 4.25 18.04 3.27
CA GLU A 136 4.50 19.48 3.22
C GLU A 136 3.47 20.31 3.97
N THR A 137 2.19 19.95 3.85
CA THR A 137 1.13 20.71 4.51
C THR A 137 1.01 20.44 6.02
N GLU A 138 1.59 19.34 6.53
CA GLU A 138 1.54 18.98 7.95
C GLU A 138 2.75 19.57 8.70
N GLU A 139 2.68 20.84 9.09
CA GLU A 139 3.80 21.58 9.69
C GLU A 139 4.01 21.34 11.21
N GLY A 140 3.10 20.59 11.84
CA GLY A 140 3.08 20.36 13.28
C GLY A 140 4.29 19.56 13.80
N PRO A 141 4.58 19.64 15.12
CA PRO A 141 5.75 18.98 15.71
C PRO A 141 5.74 17.45 15.56
N ILE A 142 4.56 16.83 15.49
CA ILE A 142 4.42 15.39 15.28
C ILE A 142 4.92 14.99 13.88
N ALA A 143 4.46 15.68 12.84
CA ALA A 143 4.82 15.41 11.45
C ALA A 143 6.32 15.71 11.17
N ARG A 144 6.88 16.74 11.81
CA ARG A 144 8.33 17.01 11.76
C ARG A 144 9.16 15.88 12.37
N ARG A 145 8.75 15.40 13.55
CA ARG A 145 9.44 14.27 14.18
C ARG A 145 9.33 12.99 13.33
N HIS A 146 8.16 12.73 12.74
CA HIS A 146 8.00 11.62 11.79
C HIS A 146 8.95 11.75 10.60
N LEU A 147 9.16 12.96 10.07
CA LEU A 147 10.13 13.20 9.01
C LEU A 147 11.56 12.87 9.46
N ASP A 148 11.97 13.36 10.63
CA ASP A 148 13.31 13.09 11.18
C ASP A 148 13.53 11.58 11.39
N GLU A 149 12.53 10.88 11.94
CA GLU A 149 12.55 9.43 12.13
C GLU A 149 12.61 8.68 10.79
N SER A 150 11.88 9.12 9.77
CA SER A 150 11.93 8.54 8.42
C SER A 150 13.27 8.75 7.73
N VAL A 151 13.86 9.95 7.81
CA VAL A 151 15.20 10.23 7.29
C VAL A 151 16.25 9.36 7.98
N HIS A 152 16.13 9.17 9.29
CA HIS A 152 17.03 8.27 10.03
C HIS A 152 16.89 6.81 9.55
N ARG A 153 15.66 6.35 9.31
CA ARG A 153 15.42 4.99 8.81
C ARG A 153 16.00 4.77 7.42
N TRP A 154 15.82 5.74 6.51
CA TRP A 154 16.29 5.64 5.12
C TRP A 154 17.77 5.95 4.92
N ARG A 155 18.58 6.02 5.99
CA ARG A 155 19.98 6.46 5.87
C ARG A 155 20.78 5.62 4.87
N GLU A 156 20.60 4.30 4.88
CA GLU A 156 21.34 3.40 3.99
C GLU A 156 20.92 3.58 2.52
N GLU A 157 19.63 3.77 2.27
CA GLU A 157 19.06 4.06 0.95
C GLU A 157 19.43 5.46 0.44
N LEU A 158 19.54 6.43 1.33
CA LEU A 158 20.03 7.78 1.02
C LEU A 158 21.52 7.76 0.64
N ASP A 159 22.33 6.98 1.37
CA ASP A 159 23.78 6.87 1.13
C ASP A 159 24.09 6.09 -0.16
N SER A 160 23.34 5.02 -0.44
CA SER A 160 23.53 4.16 -1.62
C SER A 160 22.84 4.70 -2.88
N GLY A 161 21.77 5.47 -2.72
CA GLY A 161 20.84 5.84 -3.80
C GLY A 161 19.86 4.74 -4.20
N ASP A 162 19.86 3.61 -3.47
CA ASP A 162 18.89 2.54 -3.66
C ASP A 162 17.51 2.96 -3.14
N SER A 163 16.45 2.41 -3.74
CA SER A 163 15.07 2.76 -3.37
C SER A 163 14.60 1.93 -2.16
N PRO A 164 14.00 2.54 -1.12
CA PRO A 164 13.41 1.80 -0.01
C PRO A 164 12.12 1.06 -0.42
N PHE A 165 11.58 1.31 -1.61
CA PHE A 165 10.32 0.73 -2.10
C PHE A 165 10.49 -0.74 -2.54
N SER A 166 10.79 -1.61 -1.58
CA SER A 166 11.12 -3.03 -1.78
C SER A 166 10.08 -3.81 -2.59
N TRP A 167 8.80 -3.41 -2.49
CA TRP A 167 7.68 -4.06 -3.16
C TRP A 167 7.07 -3.23 -4.30
N TRP A 168 7.84 -2.31 -4.89
CA TRP A 168 7.40 -1.52 -6.04
C TRP A 168 6.76 -2.39 -7.13
N TRP A 169 5.56 -2.01 -7.57
CA TRP A 169 4.90 -2.64 -8.71
C TRP A 169 5.20 -1.84 -9.99
N GLY A 170 6.17 -2.32 -10.76
CA GLY A 170 6.66 -1.68 -11.97
C GLY A 170 8.10 -2.10 -12.25
N THR A 171 8.79 -1.31 -13.05
CA THR A 171 10.22 -1.49 -13.30
C THR A 171 11.06 -0.94 -12.14
N GLU A 172 12.24 -1.50 -11.96
CA GLU A 172 13.23 -1.02 -10.98
C GLU A 172 13.64 0.44 -11.26
N ALA A 173 13.66 0.85 -12.54
CA ALA A 173 13.95 2.22 -12.94
C ALA A 173 12.89 3.21 -12.47
N GLU A 174 11.60 2.84 -12.53
CA GLU A 174 10.51 3.67 -12.00
C GLU A 174 10.59 3.80 -10.48
N GLY A 175 10.87 2.70 -9.77
CA GLY A 175 11.06 2.73 -8.31
C GLY A 175 12.25 3.60 -7.87
N ARG A 176 13.36 3.58 -8.64
CA ARG A 176 14.49 4.50 -8.43
C ARG A 176 14.13 5.95 -8.76
N ALA A 177 13.38 6.21 -9.82
CA ALA A 177 12.95 7.56 -10.17
C ALA A 177 12.03 8.15 -9.09
N ALA A 178 11.11 7.35 -8.55
CA ALA A 178 10.29 7.73 -7.40
C ALA A 178 11.15 8.07 -6.18
N TRP A 179 12.20 7.29 -5.90
CA TRP A 179 13.11 7.60 -4.80
C TRP A 179 13.92 8.88 -5.04
N GLN A 180 14.38 9.12 -6.26
CA GLN A 180 15.06 10.37 -6.62
C GLN A 180 14.20 11.61 -6.39
N GLU A 181 12.88 11.53 -6.59
CA GLU A 181 11.97 12.62 -6.26
C GLU A 181 11.93 12.90 -4.75
N VAL A 182 11.93 11.85 -3.91
CA VAL A 182 12.02 11.99 -2.44
C VAL A 182 13.35 12.62 -2.02
N THR A 183 14.48 12.19 -2.60
CA THR A 183 15.78 12.73 -2.23
C THR A 183 15.95 14.20 -2.63
N LEU A 184 15.44 14.60 -3.81
CA LEU A 184 15.40 16.00 -4.23
C LEU A 184 14.51 16.84 -3.31
N TRP A 185 13.36 16.30 -2.91
CA TRP A 185 12.46 16.96 -1.97
C TRP A 185 13.10 17.17 -0.59
N LEU A 186 13.81 16.16 -0.06
CA LEU A 186 14.57 16.28 1.19
C LEU A 186 15.69 17.33 1.08
N ALA A 187 16.43 17.34 -0.03
CA ALA A 187 17.51 18.31 -0.27
C ALA A 187 17.00 19.76 -0.32
N GLY A 188 15.81 19.98 -0.87
CA GLY A 188 15.17 21.30 -0.91
C GLY A 188 14.71 21.83 0.45
N ARG A 189 14.59 20.96 1.46
CA ARG A 189 14.16 21.31 2.83
C ARG A 189 15.31 21.64 3.79
N GLY A 190 16.54 21.30 3.41
CA GLY A 190 17.74 21.63 4.18
C GLY A 190 18.29 23.04 3.93
N GLN A 191 17.64 23.82 3.05
CA GLN A 191 17.95 25.22 2.75
C GLN A 191 17.01 26.16 3.52
#